data_AF-R5FYL5-F1
#
_entry.id   AF-R5FYL5-F1
#
_cell.length_a   1.000
_cell.length_b   1.000
_cell.length_c   1.000
_cell.angle_alpha   90.00
_cell.angle_beta   90.00
_cell.angle_gamma   90.00
#
_symmetry.space_group_name_H-M   'P 1'
#
loop_
_entity.id
_entity.type
_entity.pdbx_description
1 polymer ?
#
loop_
_entity_poly.entity_id
_entity_poly.type
_entity_poly.pdbx_seq_one_letter_code
_entity_poly.pdbx_strand_id
1 'polypeptide(L)'
;MGQAKIISPIDPRIIRSELHEQLMLRKTNRAKNELYTFHANEAPNTMLEIGRLREEAFRAGGGGTGKAADIDELDLRPNGYQQLVVWDPEAQKILGGYRYILCKNAIEKQPDGTYETHLSSGEIFQFDPLFIKEYLPKTIELGRSFVTVENQNTSLDGNKKSRLPRSIFTLDNLWDGLGALMLIHDDCQYFFGKVTMYQSYNTKARDLIYYYLDTYFTPKVPLVTSKYPIQYETPIDQLQQIITGQDHKKDYKNMSQAIREMGTTIPPLVNTYIGLSEALMVFGSSYNPFFGDVLETAIMIPMEEITPEKKKRHINSFLRDAPRTLSGRVLQRIKQRLRKLNHHDDPTPEEPKQGLLPHL
;
A
#
# COMPACT_ATOMS: atom_id res chain seq x y z
N MET A 1 -8.52 4.00 -26.87
CA MET A 1 -8.11 2.65 -27.35
C MET A 1 -9.09 1.63 -26.77
N GLY A 2 -9.46 0.59 -27.51
CA GLY A 2 -10.39 -0.44 -27.01
C GLY A 2 -9.78 -1.28 -25.90
N GLN A 3 -10.57 -1.63 -24.87
CA GLN A 3 -10.11 -2.51 -23.80
C GLN A 3 -10.06 -3.97 -24.29
N ALA A 4 -8.96 -4.67 -24.01
CA ALA A 4 -8.86 -6.09 -24.29
C ALA A 4 -9.82 -6.88 -23.39
N LYS A 5 -10.35 -8.00 -23.90
CA LYS A 5 -11.12 -8.94 -23.09
C LYS A 5 -10.22 -9.51 -21.99
N ILE A 6 -10.66 -9.42 -20.74
CA ILE A 6 -9.96 -10.02 -19.59
C ILE A 6 -9.91 -11.54 -19.76
N ILE A 7 -8.78 -12.15 -19.40
CA ILE A 7 -8.61 -13.61 -19.51
C ILE A 7 -9.67 -14.36 -18.69
N SER A 8 -9.92 -15.63 -19.04
CA SER A 8 -10.79 -16.50 -18.25
C SER A 8 -10.16 -16.83 -16.88
N PRO A 9 -10.97 -17.07 -15.84
CA PRO A 9 -10.45 -17.49 -14.53
C PRO A 9 -9.61 -18.76 -14.62
N ILE A 10 -8.51 -18.79 -13.87
CA ILE A 10 -7.68 -19.99 -13.70
C ILE A 10 -8.37 -20.98 -12.77
N ASP A 11 -8.25 -22.29 -13.05
CA ASP A 11 -8.83 -23.33 -12.20
C ASP A 11 -8.30 -23.22 -10.76
N PRO A 12 -9.17 -23.07 -9.74
CA PRO A 12 -8.76 -22.96 -8.35
C PRO A 12 -7.87 -24.10 -7.84
N ARG A 13 -7.97 -25.29 -8.44
CA ARG A 13 -7.11 -26.45 -8.09
C ARG A 13 -5.65 -26.22 -8.49
N ILE A 14 -5.42 -25.54 -9.62
CA ILE A 14 -4.08 -25.17 -10.06
C ILE A 14 -3.51 -24.12 -9.11
N ILE A 15 -4.28 -23.06 -8.82
CA ILE A 15 -3.89 -22.02 -7.86
C ILE A 15 -3.52 -22.65 -6.50
N ARG A 16 -4.37 -23.54 -5.99
CA ARG A 16 -4.10 -24.20 -4.72
C ARG A 16 -2.84 -25.05 -4.73
N SER A 17 -2.52 -25.69 -5.86
CA SER A 17 -1.30 -26.50 -6.00
C SER A 17 -0.02 -25.65 -5.98
N GLU A 18 -0.07 -24.42 -6.49
CA GLU A 18 1.04 -23.48 -6.44
C GLU A 18 1.17 -22.80 -5.07
N LEU A 19 0.05 -22.51 -4.39
CA LEU A 19 0.02 -21.94 -3.03
C LEU A 19 0.35 -22.98 -1.93
N HIS A 20 1.54 -23.57 -2.01
CA HIS A 20 2.04 -24.57 -1.08
C HIS A 20 2.71 -23.97 0.17
N GLU A 21 2.97 -24.81 1.18
CA GLU A 21 3.41 -24.38 2.52
C GLU A 21 4.68 -23.51 2.53
N GLN A 22 5.62 -23.72 1.59
CA GLN A 22 6.84 -22.92 1.52
C GLN A 22 6.60 -21.45 1.11
N LEU A 23 5.51 -21.15 0.41
CA LEU A 23 5.12 -19.78 0.02
C LEU A 23 4.18 -19.14 1.05
N MET A 24 3.72 -19.91 2.04
CA MET A 24 2.83 -19.39 3.07
C MET A 24 3.60 -18.40 3.95
N LEU A 25 3.09 -17.18 4.05
CA LEU A 25 3.62 -16.15 4.93
C LEU A 25 3.12 -16.33 6.36
N ARG A 26 1.81 -16.52 6.52
CA ARG A 26 1.12 -16.77 7.80
C ARG A 26 -0.35 -17.09 7.59
N LYS A 27 -1.01 -17.54 8.65
CA LYS A 27 -2.47 -17.44 8.76
C LYS A 27 -2.90 -16.06 9.23
N THR A 28 -4.12 -15.68 8.87
CA THR A 28 -4.72 -14.40 9.24
C THR A 28 -5.41 -14.47 10.61
N ASN A 29 -5.57 -13.32 11.26
CA ASN A 29 -6.22 -13.20 12.56
C ASN A 29 -7.74 -13.47 12.52
N ARG A 30 -8.36 -13.31 11.35
CA ARG A 30 -9.81 -13.38 11.17
C ARG A 30 -10.17 -14.15 9.91
N ALA A 31 -11.33 -14.80 9.93
CA ALA A 31 -11.91 -15.53 8.80
C ALA A 31 -11.11 -16.76 8.31
N LYS A 32 -10.04 -17.18 9.03
CA LYS A 32 -9.23 -18.37 8.71
C LYS A 32 -8.62 -18.34 7.30
N ASN A 33 -8.43 -17.15 6.74
CA ASN A 33 -7.73 -16.97 5.48
C ASN A 33 -6.21 -17.18 5.66
N GLU A 34 -5.55 -17.45 4.56
CA GLU A 34 -4.12 -17.70 4.46
C GLU A 34 -3.45 -16.56 3.67
N LEU A 35 -2.27 -16.15 4.11
CA LEU A 35 -1.45 -15.17 3.40
C LEU A 35 -0.27 -15.89 2.76
N TYR A 36 -0.02 -15.57 1.50
CA TYR A 36 1.08 -16.11 0.71
C TYR A 36 1.95 -14.99 0.16
N THR A 37 3.24 -15.26 0.06
CA THR A 37 4.20 -14.41 -0.63
C THR A 37 5.06 -15.20 -1.61
N PHE A 38 5.24 -14.68 -2.83
CA PHE A 38 5.98 -15.35 -3.89
C PHE A 38 6.36 -14.41 -5.05
N HIS A 39 7.43 -14.76 -5.77
CA HIS A 39 7.76 -14.20 -7.08
C HIS A 39 6.93 -14.88 -8.19
N ALA A 40 6.72 -14.18 -9.31
CA ALA A 40 5.89 -14.67 -10.41
C ALA A 40 6.30 -16.04 -10.96
N ASN A 41 7.60 -16.37 -10.94
CA ASN A 41 8.12 -17.65 -11.41
C ASN A 41 7.85 -18.83 -10.45
N GLU A 42 7.56 -18.58 -9.17
CA GLU A 42 7.24 -19.62 -8.19
C GLU A 42 5.78 -20.09 -8.29
N ALA A 43 4.88 -19.22 -8.77
CA ALA A 43 3.47 -19.51 -8.94
C ALA A 43 2.89 -18.82 -10.20
N PRO A 44 3.28 -19.26 -11.42
CA PRO A 44 2.96 -18.56 -12.65
C PRO A 44 1.47 -18.52 -12.98
N ASN A 45 0.70 -19.57 -12.69
CA ASN A 45 -0.74 -19.57 -12.94
C ASN A 45 -1.48 -18.68 -11.93
N THR A 46 -1.02 -18.66 -10.68
CA THR A 46 -1.52 -17.78 -9.64
C THR A 46 -1.22 -16.32 -9.98
N MET A 47 -0.02 -16.02 -10.50
CA MET A 47 0.31 -14.68 -11.01
C MET A 47 -0.63 -14.24 -12.14
N LEU A 48 -0.93 -15.14 -13.10
CA LEU A 48 -1.92 -14.90 -14.15
C LEU A 48 -3.31 -14.57 -13.58
N GLU A 49 -3.79 -15.33 -12.59
CA GLU A 49 -5.06 -15.05 -11.92
C GLU A 49 -5.04 -13.72 -11.17
N ILE A 50 -3.93 -13.37 -10.51
CA ILE A 50 -3.76 -12.06 -9.86
C ILE A 50 -3.87 -10.94 -10.88
N GLY A 51 -3.20 -11.05 -12.02
CA GLY A 51 -3.28 -10.07 -13.10
C GLY A 51 -4.71 -9.91 -13.64
N ARG A 52 -5.45 -11.02 -13.77
CA ARG A 52 -6.87 -11.01 -14.14
C ARG A 52 -7.72 -10.24 -13.12
N LEU A 53 -7.57 -10.57 -11.84
CA LEU A 53 -8.33 -9.99 -10.73
C LEU A 53 -8.01 -8.51 -10.51
N ARG A 54 -6.74 -8.12 -10.68
CA ARG A 54 -6.30 -6.73 -10.68
C ARG A 54 -7.00 -5.93 -11.76
N GLU A 55 -6.90 -6.38 -13.00
CA GLU A 55 -7.51 -5.68 -14.13
C GLU A 55 -9.04 -5.56 -13.96
N GLU A 56 -9.71 -6.60 -13.47
CA GLU A 56 -11.13 -6.58 -13.14
C GLU A 56 -11.45 -5.51 -12.07
N ALA A 57 -10.71 -5.49 -10.96
CA ALA A 57 -10.91 -4.53 -9.88
C ALA A 57 -10.58 -3.09 -10.30
N PHE A 58 -9.50 -2.88 -11.05
CA PHE A 58 -9.07 -1.54 -11.46
C PHE A 58 -9.99 -0.94 -12.52
N ARG A 59 -10.45 -1.74 -13.49
CA ARG A 59 -11.47 -1.28 -14.46
C ARG A 59 -12.77 -0.92 -13.78
N ALA A 60 -13.20 -1.68 -12.77
CA ALA A 60 -14.41 -1.37 -12.00
C ALA A 60 -14.29 -0.02 -11.25
N GLY A 61 -13.08 0.37 -10.85
CA GLY A 61 -12.79 1.67 -10.25
C GLY A 61 -12.62 2.84 -11.24
N GLY A 62 -12.49 2.56 -12.53
CA GLY A 62 -12.23 3.55 -13.58
C GLY A 62 -10.76 3.75 -13.95
N GLY A 63 -9.87 2.87 -13.49
CA GLY A 63 -8.46 2.82 -13.92
C GLY A 63 -8.15 1.54 -14.71
N GLY A 64 -6.96 0.98 -14.48
CA GLY A 64 -6.51 -0.28 -15.09
C GLY A 64 -5.67 -0.08 -16.34
N THR A 65 -5.07 -1.16 -16.82
CA THR A 65 -4.10 -1.12 -17.94
C THR A 65 -4.76 -1.20 -19.31
N GLY A 66 -6.02 -1.65 -19.37
CA GLY A 66 -6.73 -1.98 -20.61
C GLY A 66 -6.29 -3.31 -21.23
N LYS A 67 -5.34 -4.04 -20.62
CA LYS A 67 -4.82 -5.34 -21.10
C LYS A 67 -5.69 -6.51 -20.61
N ALA A 68 -5.45 -7.72 -21.12
CA ALA A 68 -6.21 -8.90 -20.70
C ALA A 68 -5.92 -9.34 -19.24
N ALA A 69 -4.76 -8.94 -18.71
CA ALA A 69 -4.33 -9.11 -17.32
C ALA A 69 -3.35 -7.97 -16.97
N ASP A 70 -3.44 -7.45 -15.76
CA ASP A 70 -2.52 -6.43 -15.21
C ASP A 70 -1.27 -7.11 -14.66
N ILE A 71 -0.33 -7.36 -15.57
CA ILE A 71 1.01 -7.91 -15.31
C ILE A 71 1.99 -7.08 -16.13
N ASP A 72 3.06 -6.60 -15.49
CA ASP A 72 4.12 -5.85 -16.15
C ASP A 72 5.49 -6.53 -16.00
N GLU A 73 6.50 -5.97 -16.66
CA GLU A 73 7.87 -6.48 -16.58
C GLU A 73 8.42 -6.45 -15.16
N LEU A 74 7.95 -5.52 -14.31
CA LEU A 74 8.41 -5.41 -12.93
C LEU A 74 7.94 -6.62 -12.10
N ASP A 75 6.77 -7.20 -12.41
CA ASP A 75 6.30 -8.45 -11.80
C ASP A 75 7.11 -9.67 -12.26
N LEU A 76 7.51 -9.71 -13.53
CA LEU A 76 8.14 -10.90 -14.16
C LEU A 76 9.66 -10.96 -14.03
N ARG A 77 10.31 -9.84 -13.71
CA ARG A 77 11.78 -9.80 -13.57
C ARG A 77 12.30 -10.69 -12.45
N PRO A 78 13.51 -11.26 -12.60
CA PRO A 78 14.21 -11.91 -11.49
C PRO A 78 14.38 -10.93 -10.31
N ASN A 79 14.05 -11.37 -9.10
CA ASN A 79 14.05 -10.54 -7.89
C ASN A 79 13.16 -9.28 -8.01
N GLY A 80 12.20 -9.27 -8.95
CA GLY A 80 11.22 -8.21 -9.12
C GLY A 80 10.17 -8.23 -8.00
N TYR A 81 8.99 -7.69 -8.32
CA TYR A 81 7.92 -7.61 -7.33
C TYR A 81 7.44 -9.00 -6.89
N GLN A 82 7.37 -9.18 -5.57
CA GLN A 82 6.68 -10.30 -4.93
C GLN A 82 5.21 -9.97 -4.80
N GLN A 83 4.37 -11.00 -4.87
CA GLN A 83 2.94 -10.90 -4.68
C GLN A 83 2.61 -11.27 -3.24
N LEU A 84 1.88 -10.41 -2.53
CA LEU A 84 1.31 -10.70 -1.20
C LEU A 84 -0.20 -10.88 -1.37
N VAL A 85 -0.71 -12.10 -1.22
CA VAL A 85 -2.13 -12.40 -1.49
C VAL A 85 -2.85 -13.04 -0.32
N VAL A 86 -4.14 -12.69 -0.18
CA VAL A 86 -5.07 -13.32 0.76
C VAL A 86 -5.83 -14.42 0.02
N TRP A 87 -5.65 -15.66 0.46
CA TRP A 87 -6.32 -16.84 -0.03
C TRP A 87 -7.39 -17.30 0.96
N ASP A 88 -8.61 -17.52 0.47
CA ASP A 88 -9.69 -18.17 1.19
C ASP A 88 -9.69 -19.68 0.86
N PRO A 89 -9.27 -20.56 1.78
CA PRO A 89 -9.23 -21.99 1.53
C PRO A 89 -10.62 -22.65 1.51
N GLU A 90 -11.65 -22.02 2.08
CA GLU A 90 -13.02 -22.55 2.04
C GLU A 90 -13.66 -22.24 0.69
N ALA A 91 -13.56 -21.00 0.23
CA ALA A 91 -14.10 -20.57 -1.06
C ALA A 91 -13.20 -20.94 -2.25
N GLN A 92 -11.95 -21.32 -2.00
CA GLN A 92 -10.91 -21.54 -3.02
C GLN A 92 -10.73 -20.31 -3.93
N LYS A 93 -10.59 -19.12 -3.32
CA LYS A 93 -10.50 -17.84 -4.03
C LYS A 93 -9.42 -16.93 -3.45
N ILE A 94 -8.79 -16.15 -4.33
CA ILE A 94 -8.00 -14.99 -3.93
C ILE A 94 -8.98 -13.85 -3.60
N LEU A 95 -8.84 -13.24 -2.43
CA LEU A 95 -9.72 -12.16 -1.97
C LEU A 95 -9.18 -10.77 -2.30
N GLY A 96 -7.87 -10.64 -2.38
CA GLY A 96 -7.14 -9.40 -2.63
C GLY A 96 -5.65 -9.58 -2.43
N GLY A 97 -4.90 -8.51 -2.69
CA GLY A 97 -3.45 -8.56 -2.62
C GLY A 97 -2.75 -7.21 -2.76
N TYR A 98 -1.45 -7.25 -2.53
CA TYR A 98 -0.47 -6.24 -2.92
C TYR A 98 0.57 -6.90 -3.82
N ARG A 99 1.29 -6.11 -4.60
CA ARG A 99 2.69 -6.44 -4.89
C ARG A 99 3.61 -5.61 -4.00
N TYR A 100 4.78 -6.15 -3.70
CA TYR A 100 5.84 -5.42 -3.02
C TYR A 100 7.22 -5.76 -3.54
N ILE A 101 8.16 -4.85 -3.37
CA ILE A 101 9.58 -5.09 -3.66
C ILE A 101 10.43 -4.49 -2.54
N LEU A 102 11.48 -5.19 -2.15
CA LEU A 102 12.52 -4.60 -1.31
C LEU A 102 13.32 -3.66 -2.19
N CYS A 103 13.24 -2.35 -1.99
CA CYS A 103 13.80 -1.38 -2.92
C CYS A 103 15.33 -1.51 -3.08
N LYS A 104 16.04 -2.07 -2.08
CA LYS A 104 17.46 -2.47 -2.21
C LYS A 104 17.75 -3.44 -3.37
N ASN A 105 16.77 -4.24 -3.79
CA ASN A 105 16.86 -5.17 -4.91
C ASN A 105 16.47 -4.52 -6.24
N ALA A 106 15.95 -3.29 -6.20
CA ALA A 106 15.48 -2.56 -7.38
C ALA A 106 16.46 -1.45 -7.81
N ILE A 107 17.61 -1.31 -7.14
CA ILE A 107 18.61 -0.28 -7.45
C ILE A 107 19.75 -0.95 -8.21
N GLU A 108 20.03 -0.44 -9.41
CA GLU A 108 21.14 -0.88 -10.24
C GLU A 108 22.12 0.27 -10.41
N LYS A 109 23.40 0.02 -10.12
CA LYS A 109 24.46 0.99 -10.33
C LYS A 109 24.98 0.86 -11.76
N GLN A 110 24.89 1.94 -12.52
CA GLN A 110 25.35 2.00 -13.90
C GLN A 110 26.87 2.24 -13.97
N PRO A 111 27.53 1.88 -15.09
CA PRO A 111 28.98 2.06 -15.27
C PRO A 111 29.45 3.51 -15.14
N ASP A 112 28.59 4.47 -15.48
CA ASP A 112 28.84 5.91 -15.37
C ASP A 112 28.72 6.45 -13.93
N GLY A 113 28.38 5.59 -12.97
CA GLY A 113 28.20 5.93 -11.57
C GLY A 113 26.80 6.42 -11.20
N THR A 114 25.87 6.52 -12.17
CA THR A 114 24.46 6.80 -11.90
C THR A 114 23.72 5.57 -11.38
N TYR A 115 22.48 5.77 -10.92
CA TYR A 115 21.62 4.70 -10.45
C TYR A 115 20.35 4.64 -11.31
N GLU A 116 20.00 3.44 -11.72
CA GLU A 116 18.71 3.12 -12.30
C GLU A 116 17.84 2.42 -11.26
N THR A 117 16.55 2.75 -11.22
CA THR A 117 15.60 2.12 -10.28
C THR A 117 14.49 1.39 -11.02
N HIS A 118 14.31 0.12 -10.68
CA HIS A 118 13.34 -0.80 -11.25
C HIS A 118 12.02 -0.80 -10.47
N LEU A 119 11.50 0.41 -10.19
CA LEU A 119 10.35 0.67 -9.33
C LEU A 119 9.16 1.24 -10.12
N SER A 120 7.95 0.77 -9.80
CA SER A 120 6.71 1.21 -10.46
C SER A 120 6.37 2.67 -10.20
N SER A 121 6.79 3.18 -9.04
CA SER A 121 6.72 4.58 -8.69
C SER A 121 7.60 5.45 -9.62
N GLY A 122 8.72 4.91 -10.11
CA GLY A 122 9.64 5.59 -11.02
C GLY A 122 9.05 5.91 -12.40
N GLU A 123 7.92 5.32 -12.79
CA GLU A 123 7.23 5.64 -14.06
C GLU A 123 6.72 7.09 -14.09
N ILE A 124 6.29 7.62 -12.94
CA ILE A 124 5.62 8.92 -12.84
C ILE A 124 6.21 9.85 -11.78
N PHE A 125 7.22 9.38 -11.04
CA PHE A 125 8.01 10.16 -10.08
C PHE A 125 9.50 10.08 -10.40
N GLN A 126 10.22 11.15 -10.08
CA GLN A 126 11.67 11.25 -10.13
C GLN A 126 12.21 11.19 -8.70
N PHE A 127 13.20 10.32 -8.48
CA PHE A 127 13.87 10.20 -7.18
C PHE A 127 15.12 11.06 -7.14
N ASP A 128 15.29 11.77 -6.03
CA ASP A 128 16.54 12.47 -5.73
C ASP A 128 17.67 11.46 -5.43
N PRO A 129 18.93 11.75 -5.80
CA PRO A 129 20.06 10.87 -5.48
C PRO A 129 20.18 10.53 -3.99
N LEU A 130 19.84 11.46 -3.09
CA LEU A 130 19.80 11.21 -1.65
C LEU A 130 18.73 10.18 -1.29
N PHE A 131 17.56 10.24 -1.92
CA PHE A 131 16.49 9.26 -1.73
C PHE A 131 16.94 7.86 -2.17
N ILE A 132 17.55 7.77 -3.35
CA ILE A 132 18.05 6.50 -3.89
C ILE A 132 19.11 5.89 -2.98
N LYS A 133 20.03 6.69 -2.45
CA LYS A 133 21.16 6.20 -1.66
C LYS A 133 20.80 5.89 -0.21
N GLU A 134 20.05 6.76 0.46
CA GLU A 134 19.88 6.69 1.92
C GLU A 134 18.56 6.05 2.36
N TYR A 135 17.54 6.09 1.50
CA TYR A 135 16.17 5.69 1.83
C TYR A 135 15.72 4.41 1.13
N LEU A 136 15.85 4.33 -0.20
CA LEU A 136 15.42 3.16 -0.95
C LEU A 136 16.03 1.85 -0.41
N PRO A 137 17.31 1.77 0.02
CA PRO A 137 17.85 0.51 0.56
C PRO A 137 17.16 0.00 1.83
N LYS A 138 16.42 0.87 2.54
CA LYS A 138 15.70 0.59 3.78
C LYS A 138 14.18 0.60 3.57
N THR A 139 13.72 0.54 2.32
CA THR A 139 12.31 0.75 1.97
C THR A 139 11.72 -0.48 1.30
N ILE A 140 10.46 -0.75 1.62
CA ILE A 140 9.60 -1.67 0.85
C ILE A 140 8.62 -0.83 0.05
N GLU A 141 8.68 -0.91 -1.28
CA GLU A 141 7.64 -0.32 -2.11
C GLU A 141 6.44 -1.27 -2.21
N LEU A 142 5.25 -0.73 -1.97
CA LEU A 142 3.96 -1.39 -2.14
C LEU A 142 3.23 -0.83 -3.36
N GLY A 143 2.57 -1.69 -4.13
CA GLY A 143 1.80 -1.28 -5.30
C GLY A 143 0.69 -2.26 -5.68
N ARG A 144 -0.10 -1.88 -6.69
CA ARG A 144 -1.20 -2.67 -7.27
C ARG A 144 -2.08 -3.33 -6.21
N SER A 145 -2.46 -2.55 -5.20
CA SER A 145 -3.33 -3.01 -4.13
C SER A 145 -4.74 -3.21 -4.68
N PHE A 146 -5.33 -4.38 -4.41
CA PHE A 146 -6.67 -4.68 -4.88
C PHE A 146 -7.42 -5.57 -3.90
N VAL A 147 -8.74 -5.42 -3.93
CA VAL A 147 -9.71 -6.36 -3.37
C VAL A 147 -10.60 -6.78 -4.54
N THR A 148 -10.97 -8.05 -4.65
CA THR A 148 -11.81 -8.50 -5.76
C THR A 148 -13.16 -7.80 -5.76
N VAL A 149 -13.75 -7.56 -6.94
CA VAL A 149 -15.02 -6.84 -7.10
C VAL A 149 -16.15 -7.49 -6.27
N GLU A 150 -16.21 -8.82 -6.23
CA GLU A 150 -17.16 -9.57 -5.39
C GLU A 150 -17.06 -9.19 -3.90
N ASN A 151 -15.83 -8.94 -3.41
CA ASN A 151 -15.59 -8.58 -2.02
C ASN A 151 -15.73 -7.09 -1.74
N GLN A 152 -15.61 -6.23 -2.75
CA GLN A 152 -15.84 -4.78 -2.65
C GLN A 152 -17.33 -4.44 -2.44
N ASN A 153 -18.22 -5.21 -3.05
CA ASN A 153 -19.66 -4.95 -3.03
C ASN A 153 -20.33 -5.35 -1.70
N THR A 154 -20.64 -4.34 -0.89
CA THR A 154 -21.36 -4.46 0.39
C THR A 154 -22.88 -4.46 0.29
N SER A 155 -23.46 -4.31 -0.89
CA SER A 155 -24.90 -4.04 -1.03
C SER A 155 -25.46 -4.53 -2.35
N LEU A 156 -25.65 -5.85 -2.49
CA LEU A 156 -26.51 -6.39 -3.56
C LEU A 156 -27.51 -7.45 -3.07
N ASP A 157 -27.29 -8.08 -1.92
CA ASP A 157 -28.32 -8.92 -1.31
C ASP A 157 -29.08 -8.15 -0.23
N GLY A 158 -30.36 -7.89 -0.49
CA GLY A 158 -31.33 -7.26 0.43
C GLY A 158 -31.60 -8.03 1.74
N ASN A 159 -30.77 -9.01 2.09
CA ASN A 159 -30.81 -9.69 3.37
C ASN A 159 -30.01 -8.93 4.44
N LYS A 160 -30.70 -7.99 5.09
CA LYS A 160 -30.26 -7.17 6.25
C LYS A 160 -29.96 -7.98 7.54
N LYS A 161 -29.49 -9.22 7.46
CA LYS A 161 -29.05 -9.99 8.64
C LYS A 161 -27.58 -10.40 8.51
N SER A 162 -26.73 -9.55 9.10
CA SER A 162 -25.48 -9.94 9.75
C SER A 162 -24.41 -10.66 8.90
N ARG A 163 -23.72 -9.92 8.02
CA ARG A 163 -22.30 -10.20 7.73
C ARG A 163 -21.55 -8.89 7.63
N LEU A 164 -20.48 -8.72 8.42
CA LEU A 164 -19.52 -7.63 8.22
C LEU A 164 -19.04 -7.67 6.74
N PRO A 165 -18.76 -6.52 6.12
CA PRO A 165 -18.23 -6.45 4.75
C PRO A 165 -17.03 -7.38 4.56
N ARG A 166 -17.05 -8.29 3.57
CA ARG A 166 -15.89 -9.14 3.23
C ARG A 166 -14.67 -8.31 2.82
N SER A 167 -14.88 -7.12 2.25
CA SER A 167 -13.83 -6.12 1.98
C SER A 167 -13.07 -5.70 3.24
N ILE A 168 -13.77 -5.45 4.36
CA ILE A 168 -13.13 -5.05 5.62
C ILE A 168 -12.25 -6.18 6.15
N PHE A 169 -12.69 -7.43 6.07
CA PHE A 169 -11.86 -8.56 6.47
C PHE A 169 -10.65 -8.74 5.55
N THR A 170 -10.81 -8.55 4.25
CA THR A 170 -9.71 -8.67 3.29
C THR A 170 -8.63 -7.60 3.55
N LEU A 171 -9.02 -6.34 3.75
CA LEU A 171 -8.08 -5.27 4.09
C LEU A 171 -7.39 -5.52 5.44
N ASP A 172 -8.14 -5.99 6.44
CA ASP A 172 -7.59 -6.36 7.75
C ASP A 172 -6.60 -7.54 7.66
N ASN A 173 -6.90 -8.52 6.81
CA ASN A 173 -6.01 -9.64 6.53
C ASN A 173 -4.74 -9.19 5.79
N LEU A 174 -4.84 -8.29 4.83
CA LEU A 174 -3.64 -7.75 4.18
C LEU A 174 -2.73 -7.00 5.17
N TRP A 175 -3.31 -6.34 6.17
CA TRP A 175 -2.54 -5.76 7.28
C TRP A 175 -1.79 -6.80 8.11
N ASP A 176 -2.33 -8.01 8.28
CA ASP A 176 -1.58 -9.12 8.90
C ASP A 176 -0.33 -9.46 8.09
N GLY A 177 -0.40 -9.34 6.75
CA GLY A 177 0.71 -9.52 5.83
C GLY A 177 1.74 -8.40 5.90
N LEU A 178 1.31 -7.13 5.88
CA LEU A 178 2.20 -5.99 6.07
C LEU A 178 2.92 -6.05 7.42
N GLY A 179 2.21 -6.43 8.49
CA GLY A 179 2.81 -6.65 9.81
C GLY A 179 3.84 -7.77 9.82
N ALA A 180 3.67 -8.83 9.01
CA ALA A 180 4.67 -9.86 8.84
C ALA A 180 5.92 -9.34 8.10
N LEU A 181 5.75 -8.55 7.04
CA LEU A 181 6.87 -7.95 6.31
C LEU A 181 7.73 -7.05 7.22
N MET A 182 7.11 -6.27 8.10
CA MET A 182 7.82 -5.45 9.10
C MET A 182 8.70 -6.26 10.06
N LEU A 183 8.35 -7.52 10.31
CA LEU A 183 9.10 -8.41 11.20
C LEU A 183 10.18 -9.19 10.47
N ILE A 184 9.86 -9.67 9.27
CA ILE A 184 10.76 -10.50 8.45
C ILE A 184 11.89 -9.64 7.87
N HIS A 185 11.57 -8.43 7.42
CA HIS A 185 12.52 -7.47 6.86
C HIS A 185 12.87 -6.41 7.92
N ASP A 186 13.56 -6.84 8.97
CA ASP A 186 14.00 -5.96 10.08
C ASP A 186 15.04 -4.91 9.66
N ASP A 187 15.59 -5.03 8.45
CA ASP A 187 16.47 -4.08 7.78
C ASP A 187 15.71 -2.96 7.06
N CYS A 188 14.39 -3.08 6.91
CA CYS A 188 13.53 -2.05 6.37
C CYS A 188 12.95 -1.16 7.47
N GLN A 189 12.83 0.13 7.14
CA GLN A 189 12.35 1.20 8.02
C GLN A 189 11.12 1.90 7.46
N TYR A 190 10.87 1.81 6.15
CA TYR A 190 9.81 2.56 5.48
C TYR A 190 8.95 1.66 4.58
N PHE A 191 7.64 1.93 4.56
CA PHE A 191 6.81 1.59 3.42
C PHE A 191 6.73 2.81 2.49
N PHE A 192 6.88 2.59 1.19
CA PHE A 192 6.71 3.60 0.15
C PHE A 192 5.70 3.10 -0.87
N GLY A 193 4.98 3.99 -1.54
CA GLY A 193 4.06 3.59 -2.59
C GLY A 193 3.23 4.74 -3.11
N LYS A 194 2.30 4.40 -3.98
CA LYS A 194 1.40 5.34 -4.64
C LYS A 194 -0.04 5.09 -4.21
N VAL A 195 -0.78 6.16 -3.96
CA VAL A 195 -2.21 6.11 -3.64
C VAL A 195 -2.99 6.69 -4.81
N THR A 196 -3.88 5.88 -5.38
CA THR A 196 -4.66 6.26 -6.55
C THR A 196 -5.92 7.03 -6.17
N MET A 197 -6.19 8.10 -6.91
CA MET A 197 -7.47 8.81 -6.96
C MET A 197 -7.96 8.83 -8.40
N TYR A 198 -9.18 8.34 -8.61
CA TYR A 198 -9.79 8.27 -9.94
C TYR A 198 -10.32 9.63 -10.39
N GLN A 199 -10.31 9.88 -11.71
CA GLN A 199 -10.79 11.14 -12.28
C GLN A 199 -12.29 11.41 -12.04
N SER A 200 -13.07 10.36 -11.79
CA SER A 200 -14.51 10.48 -11.49
C SER A 200 -14.79 11.10 -10.11
N TYR A 201 -13.78 11.24 -9.25
CA TYR A 201 -13.94 11.86 -7.95
C TYR A 201 -14.14 13.39 -8.07
N ASN A 202 -14.90 13.98 -7.15
CA ASN A 202 -15.21 15.41 -7.19
C ASN A 202 -13.92 16.25 -7.11
N THR A 203 -13.67 17.07 -8.14
CA THR A 203 -12.48 17.91 -8.28
C THR A 203 -12.22 18.81 -7.08
N LYS A 204 -13.24 19.50 -6.56
CA LYS A 204 -13.07 20.41 -5.40
C LYS A 204 -12.75 19.63 -4.12
N ALA A 205 -13.37 18.46 -3.95
CA ALA A 205 -13.07 17.57 -2.84
C ALA A 205 -11.65 16.96 -2.96
N ARG A 206 -11.21 16.61 -4.17
CA ARG A 206 -9.84 16.17 -4.47
C ARG A 206 -8.84 17.25 -4.08
N ASP A 207 -9.05 18.47 -4.58
CA ASP A 207 -8.14 19.59 -4.34
C ASP A 207 -8.03 19.91 -2.84
N LEU A 208 -9.13 19.83 -2.09
CA LEU A 208 -9.09 19.94 -0.62
C LEU A 208 -8.26 18.84 0.03
N ILE A 209 -8.38 17.58 -0.41
CA ILE A 209 -7.57 16.47 0.12
C ILE A 209 -6.09 16.71 -0.18
N TYR A 210 -5.75 17.05 -1.42
CA TYR A 210 -4.36 17.31 -1.80
C TYR A 210 -3.79 18.51 -1.05
N TYR A 211 -4.54 19.60 -0.93
CA TYR A 211 -4.10 20.77 -0.18
C TYR A 211 -3.89 20.47 1.30
N TYR A 212 -4.77 19.69 1.92
CA TYR A 212 -4.59 19.22 3.29
C TYR A 212 -3.33 18.35 3.42
N LEU A 213 -3.14 17.39 2.51
CA LEU A 213 -1.98 16.51 2.53
C LEU A 213 -0.67 17.29 2.36
N ASP A 214 -0.66 18.23 1.42
CA ASP A 214 0.50 19.07 1.15
C ASP A 214 0.82 19.98 2.35
N THR A 215 -0.20 20.50 3.03
CA THR A 215 -0.05 21.38 4.20
C THR A 215 0.60 20.67 5.40
N TYR A 216 0.23 19.41 5.65
CA TYR A 216 0.61 18.72 6.89
C TYR A 216 1.67 17.65 6.74
N PHE A 217 1.83 17.07 5.56
CA PHE A 217 2.67 15.88 5.35
C PHE A 217 3.76 16.07 4.30
N THR A 218 3.88 17.26 3.68
CA THR A 218 4.98 17.53 2.74
C THR A 218 6.31 17.59 3.49
N PRO A 219 7.29 16.75 3.13
CA PRO A 219 8.63 16.83 3.71
C PRO A 219 9.33 18.11 3.27
N LYS A 220 10.16 18.70 4.14
CA LYS A 220 10.92 19.92 3.81
C LYS A 220 11.92 19.72 2.67
N VAL A 221 12.42 18.50 2.50
CA VAL A 221 13.36 18.15 1.42
C VAL A 221 12.61 17.40 0.32
N PRO A 222 12.68 17.86 -0.95
CA PRO A 222 11.99 17.24 -2.07
C PRO A 222 12.72 15.97 -2.54
N LEU A 223 12.62 14.89 -1.77
CA LEU A 223 13.29 13.61 -2.06
C LEU A 223 12.68 12.85 -3.24
N VAL A 224 11.41 13.12 -3.54
CA VAL A 224 10.66 12.54 -4.65
C VAL A 224 9.86 13.68 -5.28
N THR A 225 9.86 13.78 -6.60
CA THR A 225 9.16 14.83 -7.34
C THR A 225 8.32 14.24 -8.46
N SER A 226 7.20 14.89 -8.78
CA SER A 226 6.29 14.44 -9.83
C SER A 226 6.86 14.70 -11.22
N LYS A 227 6.80 13.71 -12.12
CA LYS A 227 7.12 13.88 -13.56
C LYS A 227 5.97 14.53 -14.33
N TYR A 228 4.74 14.38 -13.84
CA TYR A 228 3.53 14.91 -14.44
C TYR A 228 2.71 15.64 -13.36
N PRO A 229 3.19 16.78 -12.86
CA PRO A 229 2.57 17.46 -11.73
C PRO A 229 1.15 17.93 -12.09
N ILE A 230 0.25 17.78 -11.12
CA ILE A 230 -1.12 18.28 -11.22
C ILE A 230 -1.25 19.62 -10.51
N GLN A 231 -2.10 20.49 -11.04
CA GLN A 231 -2.42 21.78 -10.45
C GLN A 231 -3.76 21.72 -9.73
N TYR A 232 -3.92 22.58 -8.71
CA TYR A 232 -5.23 22.82 -8.11
C TYR A 232 -6.13 23.52 -9.14
N GLU A 233 -7.32 22.97 -9.38
CA GLU A 233 -8.35 23.63 -10.18
C GLU A 233 -9.16 24.61 -9.32
N THR A 234 -9.27 24.30 -8.02
CA THR A 234 -9.88 25.16 -7.02
C THR A 234 -8.89 26.26 -6.62
N PRO A 235 -9.30 27.54 -6.59
CA PRO A 235 -8.45 28.64 -6.14
C PRO A 235 -7.90 28.42 -4.72
N ILE A 236 -6.60 28.67 -4.53
CA ILE A 236 -5.90 28.40 -3.27
C ILE A 236 -6.51 29.18 -2.09
N ASP A 237 -6.97 30.40 -2.32
CA ASP A 237 -7.64 31.23 -1.31
C ASP A 237 -8.92 30.57 -0.76
N GLN A 238 -9.66 29.83 -1.60
CA GLN A 238 -10.82 29.06 -1.15
C GLN A 238 -10.41 27.83 -0.33
N LEU A 239 -9.31 27.17 -0.70
CA LEU A 239 -8.78 26.02 0.04
C LEU A 239 -8.28 26.47 1.43
N GLN A 240 -7.59 27.61 1.48
CA GLN A 240 -7.05 28.23 2.70
C GLN A 240 -8.11 28.66 3.72
N GLN A 241 -9.32 29.00 3.25
CA GLN A 241 -10.44 29.31 4.15
C GLN A 241 -10.90 28.08 4.95
N ILE A 242 -10.70 26.87 4.42
CA ILE A 242 -11.10 25.60 5.06
C ILE A 242 -9.92 25.00 5.83
N ILE A 243 -8.72 25.05 5.25
CA ILE A 243 -7.48 24.48 5.77
C ILE A 243 -6.50 25.64 6.02
N THR A 244 -6.36 26.02 7.28
CA THR A 244 -5.55 27.15 7.73
C THR A 244 -4.08 26.77 7.97
N GLY A 245 -3.79 25.48 8.13
CA GLY A 245 -2.47 24.96 8.50
C GLY A 245 -2.13 25.12 9.99
N GLN A 246 -3.04 25.63 10.81
CA GLN A 246 -2.75 25.95 12.22
C GLN A 246 -3.09 24.81 13.19
N ASP A 247 -4.13 24.03 12.91
CA ASP A 247 -4.56 22.91 13.76
C ASP A 247 -4.99 21.73 12.90
N HIS A 248 -4.14 20.70 12.89
CA HIS A 248 -4.31 19.48 12.12
C HIS A 248 -5.67 18.79 12.34
N LYS A 249 -6.15 18.74 13.59
CA LYS A 249 -7.41 18.06 13.93
C LYS A 249 -8.61 18.91 13.54
N LYS A 250 -8.53 20.23 13.70
CA LYS A 250 -9.59 21.16 13.28
C LYS A 250 -9.72 21.19 11.77
N ASP A 251 -8.60 21.32 11.05
CA ASP A 251 -8.60 21.40 9.59
C ASP A 251 -9.04 20.08 8.95
N TYR A 252 -8.71 18.92 9.54
CA TYR A 252 -9.27 17.64 9.11
C TYR A 252 -10.80 17.61 9.24
N LYS A 253 -11.35 18.09 10.36
CA LYS A 253 -12.82 18.15 10.57
C LYS A 253 -13.48 19.09 9.57
N ASN A 254 -12.92 20.27 9.35
CA ASN A 254 -13.41 21.24 8.38
C ASN A 254 -13.40 20.67 6.96
N MET A 255 -12.28 20.08 6.53
CA MET A 255 -12.16 19.40 5.25
C MET A 255 -13.19 18.28 5.11
N SER A 256 -13.31 17.40 6.11
CA SER A 256 -14.26 16.28 6.10
C SER A 256 -15.71 16.76 5.99
N GLN A 257 -16.06 17.82 6.71
CA GLN A 257 -17.38 18.44 6.61
C GLN A 257 -17.63 19.05 5.23
N ALA A 258 -16.70 19.87 4.72
CA ALA A 258 -16.82 20.51 3.41
C ALA A 258 -16.98 19.47 2.28
N ILE A 259 -16.23 18.37 2.34
CA ILE A 259 -16.34 17.27 1.36
C ILE A 259 -17.72 16.58 1.43
N ARG A 260 -18.27 16.40 2.64
CA ARG A 260 -19.63 15.85 2.81
C ARG A 260 -20.72 16.77 2.25
N GLU A 261 -20.56 18.08 2.42
CA GLU A 261 -21.47 19.08 1.85
C GLU A 261 -21.44 19.06 0.31
N MET A 262 -20.35 18.58 -0.31
CA MET A 262 -20.25 18.34 -1.76
C MET A 262 -20.88 17.01 -2.21
N GLY A 263 -21.53 16.26 -1.31
CA GLY A 263 -22.21 15.00 -1.63
C GLY A 263 -21.28 13.80 -1.77
N THR A 264 -20.02 13.89 -1.32
CA THR A 264 -19.05 12.79 -1.34
C THR A 264 -18.35 12.62 0.01
N THR A 265 -17.43 11.66 0.11
CA THR A 265 -16.66 11.39 1.33
C THR A 265 -15.20 11.21 1.01
N ILE A 266 -14.31 11.60 1.93
CA ILE A 266 -12.88 11.30 1.81
C ILE A 266 -12.69 9.80 1.55
N PRO A 267 -11.92 9.40 0.51
CA PRO A 267 -11.69 8.00 0.20
C PRO A 267 -11.18 7.23 1.43
N PRO A 268 -11.74 6.04 1.74
CA PRO A 268 -11.36 5.28 2.94
C PRO A 268 -9.85 5.02 3.07
N LEU A 269 -9.14 4.83 1.97
CA LEU A 269 -7.69 4.65 1.97
C LEU A 269 -6.95 5.92 2.42
N VAL A 270 -7.35 7.11 1.96
CA VAL A 270 -6.76 8.38 2.40
C VAL A 270 -6.88 8.53 3.92
N ASN A 271 -8.08 8.29 4.47
CA ASN A 271 -8.30 8.30 5.93
C ASN A 271 -7.47 7.24 6.67
N THR A 272 -7.27 6.08 6.04
CA THR A 272 -6.45 5.02 6.60
C THR A 272 -5.00 5.51 6.76
N TYR A 273 -4.41 6.14 5.74
CA TYR A 273 -3.03 6.64 5.79
C TYR A 273 -2.86 7.80 6.78
N ILE A 274 -3.77 8.78 6.79
CA ILE A 274 -3.74 9.89 7.76
C ILE A 274 -3.83 9.36 9.20
N GLY A 275 -4.65 8.34 9.44
CA GLY A 275 -4.81 7.74 10.77
C GLY A 275 -3.74 6.71 11.15
N LEU A 276 -2.80 6.40 10.25
CA LEU A 276 -1.81 5.34 10.42
C LEU A 276 -0.54 5.79 11.11
N SER A 277 -0.14 7.03 10.88
CA SER A 277 1.07 7.62 11.43
C SER A 277 1.00 9.13 11.34
N GLU A 278 1.39 9.83 12.42
CA GLU A 278 1.58 11.28 12.38
C GLU A 278 2.83 11.67 11.58
N ALA A 279 3.74 10.72 11.33
CA ALA A 279 4.95 10.89 10.52
C ALA A 279 4.77 10.45 9.06
N LEU A 280 3.53 10.41 8.56
CA LEU A 280 3.25 10.23 7.14
C LEU A 280 3.97 11.31 6.32
N MET A 281 4.62 10.91 5.24
CA MET A 281 5.21 11.81 4.26
C MET A 281 4.47 11.70 2.94
N VAL A 282 4.18 12.85 2.33
CA VAL A 282 3.52 12.98 1.03
C VAL A 282 4.44 13.76 0.09
N PHE A 283 4.81 13.17 -1.04
CA PHE A 283 5.74 13.78 -2.02
C PHE A 283 5.00 14.40 -3.21
N GLY A 284 3.75 14.78 -3.00
CA GLY A 284 2.87 15.33 -4.02
C GLY A 284 2.22 14.28 -4.92
N SER A 285 1.48 14.79 -5.89
CA SER A 285 0.62 14.01 -6.78
C SER A 285 1.04 14.14 -8.24
N SER A 286 0.84 13.07 -9.00
CA SER A 286 1.24 12.94 -10.40
C SER A 286 0.11 12.34 -11.21
N TYR A 287 -0.08 12.84 -12.43
CA TYR A 287 -0.97 12.22 -13.41
C TYR A 287 -0.32 10.95 -13.97
N ASN A 288 -1.08 9.86 -14.06
CA ASN A 288 -0.61 8.58 -14.56
C ASN A 288 -1.31 8.19 -15.87
N PRO A 289 -0.71 8.48 -17.04
CA PRO A 289 -1.29 8.11 -18.34
C PRO A 289 -1.20 6.60 -18.63
N PHE A 290 -0.45 5.83 -17.85
CA PHE A 290 -0.19 4.41 -18.10
C PHE A 290 -1.20 3.49 -17.39
N PHE A 291 -2.13 4.06 -16.61
CA PHE A 291 -3.06 3.30 -15.77
C PHE A 291 -4.46 3.92 -15.77
N GLY A 292 -5.05 4.11 -16.95
CA GLY A 292 -6.41 4.65 -17.08
C GLY A 292 -6.53 6.10 -16.64
N ASP A 293 -5.47 6.89 -16.90
CA ASP A 293 -5.46 8.35 -16.70
C ASP A 293 -5.72 8.78 -15.25
N VAL A 294 -5.41 7.94 -14.27
CA VAL A 294 -5.64 8.22 -12.85
C VAL A 294 -4.65 9.25 -12.28
N LEU A 295 -4.95 9.74 -11.08
CA LEU A 295 -4.06 10.58 -10.29
C LEU A 295 -3.44 9.73 -9.19
N GLU A 296 -2.14 9.83 -8.99
CA GLU A 296 -1.43 9.05 -7.98
C GLU A 296 -0.59 9.95 -7.07
N THR A 297 -0.73 9.78 -5.76
CA THR A 297 0.03 10.51 -4.74
C THR A 297 1.12 9.60 -4.17
N ALA A 298 2.38 10.06 -4.18
CA ALA A 298 3.48 9.32 -3.57
C ALA A 298 3.48 9.52 -2.06
N ILE A 299 3.48 8.41 -1.30
CA ILE A 299 3.49 8.43 0.16
C ILE A 299 4.60 7.56 0.73
N MET A 300 5.15 7.95 1.87
CA MET A 300 6.07 7.13 2.67
C MET A 300 5.65 7.13 4.14
N ILE A 301 5.69 5.96 4.75
CA ILE A 301 5.30 5.75 6.15
C ILE A 301 6.48 5.09 6.87
N PRO A 302 7.06 5.74 7.89
CA PRO A 302 8.01 5.10 8.78
C PRO A 302 7.32 3.97 9.56
N MET A 303 7.86 2.75 9.45
CA MET A 303 7.28 1.56 10.07
C MET A 303 7.22 1.66 11.61
N GLU A 304 8.22 2.32 12.22
CA GLU A 304 8.28 2.53 13.67
C GLU A 304 7.26 3.57 14.15
N GLU A 305 6.69 4.39 13.25
CA GLU A 305 5.68 5.42 13.57
C GLU A 305 4.23 4.96 13.29
N ILE A 306 4.05 3.70 12.90
CA ILE A 306 2.72 3.09 12.79
C ILE A 306 2.08 2.99 14.18
N THR A 307 0.78 3.30 14.28
CA THR A 307 0.08 3.35 15.57
C THR A 307 0.21 2.06 16.40
N PRO A 308 0.31 2.16 17.74
CA PRO A 308 0.39 1.00 18.62
C PRO A 308 -0.78 0.03 18.46
N GLU A 309 -1.99 0.53 18.20
CA GLU A 309 -3.19 -0.30 18.01
C GLU A 309 -3.03 -1.21 16.78
N LYS A 310 -2.48 -0.68 15.68
CA LYS A 310 -2.23 -1.47 14.47
C LYS A 310 -1.09 -2.45 14.65
N LYS A 311 0.00 -2.05 15.30
CA LYS A 311 1.08 -2.98 15.65
C LYS A 311 0.57 -4.13 16.52
N LYS A 312 -0.15 -3.82 17.59
CA LYS A 312 -0.72 -4.82 18.50
C LYS A 312 -1.64 -5.81 17.79
N ARG A 313 -2.49 -5.32 16.89
CA ARG A 313 -3.45 -6.16 16.17
C ARG A 313 -2.76 -7.10 15.17
N HIS A 314 -1.84 -6.57 14.36
CA HIS A 314 -1.34 -7.27 13.17
C HIS A 314 0.05 -7.89 13.34
N ILE A 315 0.86 -7.40 14.28
CA ILE A 315 2.25 -7.82 14.47
C ILE A 315 2.38 -8.83 15.63
N ASN A 316 1.74 -8.58 16.77
CA ASN A 316 1.93 -9.43 17.97
C ASN A 316 1.41 -10.86 17.81
N SER A 317 0.46 -11.07 16.90
CA SER A 317 -0.09 -12.38 16.54
C SER A 317 0.84 -13.20 15.63
N PHE A 318 1.87 -12.59 15.04
CA PHE A 318 2.66 -13.23 13.99
C PHE A 318 3.29 -14.55 14.44
N LEU A 319 3.94 -14.60 15.62
CA LEU A 319 4.59 -15.82 16.09
C LEU A 319 3.63 -16.99 16.33
N ARG A 320 2.35 -16.72 16.59
CA ARG A 320 1.30 -17.73 16.74
C ARG A 320 0.87 -18.29 15.38
N ASP A 321 0.82 -17.43 14.35
CA ASP A 321 0.21 -17.72 13.05
C ASP A 321 1.21 -17.99 11.93
N ALA A 322 2.50 -17.79 12.20
CA ALA A 322 3.58 -18.04 11.26
C ALA A 322 3.68 -19.52 10.88
N PRO A 323 4.14 -19.85 9.66
CA PRO A 323 4.34 -21.23 9.25
C PRO A 323 5.44 -21.88 10.11
N ARG A 324 5.33 -23.19 10.29
CA ARG A 324 6.32 -23.96 11.07
C ARG A 324 7.66 -24.10 10.36
N THR A 325 7.75 -23.66 9.12
CA THR A 325 8.93 -23.71 8.25
C THR A 325 9.96 -22.61 8.56
N LEU A 326 9.62 -21.60 9.38
CA LEU A 326 10.57 -20.54 9.73
C LEU A 326 11.80 -21.08 10.49
N SER A 327 12.98 -20.71 10.03
CA SER A 327 14.23 -21.10 10.70
C SER A 327 14.35 -20.49 12.10
N GLY A 328 15.06 -21.18 13.00
CA GLY A 328 15.30 -20.70 14.38
C GLY A 328 15.98 -19.33 14.44
N ARG A 329 16.87 -19.02 13.50
CA ARG A 329 17.54 -17.71 13.39
C ARG A 329 16.54 -16.60 13.06
N VAL A 330 15.65 -16.84 12.10
CA VAL A 330 14.58 -15.88 11.73
C VAL A 330 13.64 -15.66 12.91
N LEU A 331 13.22 -16.73 13.59
CA LEU A 331 12.37 -16.62 14.78
C LEU A 331 13.01 -15.80 15.91
N GLN A 332 14.32 -15.94 16.14
CA GLN A 332 15.04 -15.14 17.13
C GLN A 332 15.08 -13.66 16.77
N ARG A 333 15.38 -13.31 15.50
CA ARG A 333 15.34 -11.93 15.01
C ARG A 333 13.95 -11.32 15.15
N ILE A 334 12.91 -12.05 14.76
CA ILE A 334 11.52 -11.60 14.89
C ILE A 334 11.16 -11.36 16.37
N LYS A 335 11.55 -12.24 17.29
CA LYS A 335 11.33 -12.04 18.73
C LYS A 335 12.04 -10.78 19.26
N GLN A 336 13.26 -10.51 18.80
CA GLN A 336 13.98 -9.28 19.16
C GLN A 336 13.29 -8.03 18.60
N ARG A 337 12.87 -8.06 17.32
CA ARG A 337 12.16 -6.95 16.67
C ARG A 337 10.82 -6.68 17.34
N LEU A 338 10.05 -7.71 17.68
CA LEU A 338 8.80 -7.61 18.45
C LEU A 338 9.02 -6.92 19.80
N ARG A 339 10.10 -7.26 20.52
CA ARG A 339 10.44 -6.57 21.77
C ARG A 339 10.71 -5.08 21.52
N LYS A 340 11.55 -4.75 20.55
CA LYS A 340 11.85 -3.34 20.21
C LYS A 340 10.59 -2.56 19.82
N LEU A 341 9.73 -3.13 18.99
CA LEU A 341 8.50 -2.47 18.53
C LEU A 341 7.43 -2.31 19.63
N ASN A 342 7.44 -3.17 20.66
CA ASN A 342 6.51 -3.09 21.79
C ASN A 342 7.07 -2.29 22.99
N HIS A 343 8.39 -2.16 23.16
CA HIS A 343 9.00 -1.40 24.27
C HIS A 343 9.07 0.12 24.05
N HIS A 344 8.60 0.63 22.90
CA HIS A 344 8.38 2.07 22.72
C HIS A 344 7.23 2.63 23.59
N ASP A 345 6.54 1.77 24.36
CA ASP A 345 5.44 2.12 25.26
C ASP A 345 5.86 2.30 26.75
N ASP A 346 7.14 2.09 27.12
CA ASP A 346 7.65 2.45 28.45
C ASP A 346 8.08 3.93 28.47
N PRO A 347 7.75 4.74 29.50
CA PRO A 347 8.20 6.11 29.61
C PRO A 347 9.70 6.12 29.93
N THR A 348 10.55 6.05 28.90
CA THR A 348 11.96 6.45 29.03
C THR A 348 12.03 7.96 29.29
N PRO A 349 12.97 8.42 30.14
CA PRO A 349 13.19 9.86 30.33
C PRO A 349 13.43 10.51 28.97
N GLU A 350 12.99 11.76 28.81
CA GLU A 350 13.10 12.60 27.61
C GLU A 350 14.56 12.68 27.10
N GLU A 351 15.04 11.63 26.43
CA GLU A 351 15.99 11.80 25.35
C GLU A 351 15.19 12.45 24.22
N PRO A 352 15.71 13.54 23.62
CA PRO A 352 15.05 14.13 22.46
C PRO A 352 14.87 13.00 21.46
N LYS A 353 13.63 12.71 21.08
CA LYS A 353 13.35 11.86 19.92
C LYS A 353 14.14 12.51 18.78
N GLN A 354 15.33 12.01 18.48
CA GLN A 354 15.92 12.20 17.18
C GLN A 354 14.88 11.57 16.27
N GLY A 355 13.98 12.41 15.73
CA GLY A 355 13.05 11.97 14.71
C GLY A 355 13.87 11.17 13.72
N LEU A 356 13.34 10.05 13.24
CA LEU A 356 13.99 9.13 12.31
C LEU A 356 14.53 9.81 11.02
N LEU A 357 14.40 11.13 10.91
CA LEU A 357 14.66 12.02 9.81
C LEU A 357 15.18 13.37 10.37
N PRO A 358 16.46 13.51 10.78
CA PRO A 358 17.02 14.78 11.25
C PRO A 358 17.08 15.87 10.16
N HIS A 359 16.78 15.51 8.91
CA HIS A 359 16.83 16.33 7.71
C HIS A 359 15.47 16.59 7.06
N LEU A 360 14.36 16.24 7.71
CA LEU A 360 13.00 16.60 7.30
C LEU A 360 12.35 17.59 8.27
#